data_AF-A0A8T1SZE8-F1
#
_entry.id   AF-A0A8T1SZE8-F1
#
_cell.length_a   1.000
_cell.length_b   1.000
_cell.length_c   1.000
_cell.angle_alpha   90.00
_cell.angle_beta   90.00
_cell.angle_gamma   90.00
#
_symmetry.space_group_name_H-M   'P 1'
#
loop_
_entity.id
_entity.type
_entity.pdbx_description
1 polymer ?
#
loop_
_entity_poly.entity_id
_entity_poly.type
_entity_poly.pdbx_seq_one_letter_code
_entity_poly.pdbx_strand_id
1 'polypeptide(L)'
;STPPPSSDASPWRRLPGNGTRLPAQPQPARPLPPAAMDAESLPYALDLVAGGGGRLSSEKKAALRASLLLLRRDYRFELVRFWGRIQGIRGPYYIAEGLGADRAGPRSRLYSLNCVEWSLLPPATEEMITQTAGLKGRFQGDPSYEYDSTEKKGEENERIYEEEGVPMIKEEIRLVATIDQIDKAVGIIPRSAFVKTPLGPVHENRNFEGLSLTEAKKLNSYFHFTEPVNLKNRTLLQKADLDPSIDFLDSLEHDIPKGSWSIQLERGGSMVVLRSLLWPGLTFYHIPMTKQHGYIYLGTGEKNIDLPFML
;
A
#
# COMPACT_ATOMS: atom_id res chain seq x y z
N SER A 1 91.29 15.67 -14.99
CA SER A 1 89.88 15.25 -14.89
C SER A 1 89.72 14.35 -13.68
N THR A 2 89.30 14.91 -12.56
CA THR A 2 88.92 14.19 -11.34
C THR A 2 87.44 14.43 -11.09
N PRO A 3 86.72 13.43 -10.57
CA PRO A 3 86.03 13.71 -9.31
C PRO A 3 86.08 12.55 -8.30
N PRO A 4 85.71 12.84 -7.02
CA PRO A 4 86.10 12.10 -5.82
C PRO A 4 84.86 11.45 -5.13
N PRO A 5 84.96 10.92 -3.88
CA PRO A 5 84.05 9.90 -3.34
C PRO A 5 82.82 10.49 -2.64
N SER A 6 81.72 9.73 -2.62
CA SER A 6 80.48 10.09 -1.92
C SER A 6 80.45 9.51 -0.49
N SER A 7 80.51 10.41 0.47
CA SER A 7 80.02 10.21 1.83
C SER A 7 78.49 10.23 1.85
N ASP A 8 77.84 9.38 2.62
CA ASP A 8 76.65 9.86 3.34
C ASP A 8 76.43 9.14 4.67
N ALA A 9 76.27 9.97 5.70
CA ALA A 9 76.21 9.60 7.09
C ALA A 9 74.75 9.50 7.57
N SER A 10 74.45 8.44 8.32
CA SER A 10 73.30 8.40 9.24
C SER A 10 73.72 9.03 10.58
N PRO A 11 72.88 9.83 11.27
CA PRO A 11 72.00 9.31 12.35
C PRO A 11 70.63 10.05 12.41
N TRP A 12 69.53 9.55 13.00
CA TRP A 12 69.19 9.58 14.43
C TRP A 12 67.86 8.83 14.69
N ARG A 13 67.76 8.16 15.84
CA ARG A 13 66.58 7.46 16.38
C ARG A 13 65.40 8.42 16.61
N ARG A 14 64.17 7.99 16.32
CA ARG A 14 62.92 8.61 16.84
C ARG A 14 62.24 7.70 17.87
N LEU A 15 61.75 8.33 18.94
CA LEU A 15 61.02 7.74 20.07
C LEU A 15 59.66 7.16 19.66
N PRO A 16 59.07 6.21 20.42
CA PRO A 16 57.73 5.68 20.15
C PRO A 16 56.66 6.73 20.48
N GLY A 17 55.93 7.18 19.45
CA GLY A 17 54.79 8.07 19.59
C GLY A 17 53.57 7.31 20.12
N ASN A 18 52.99 7.81 21.21
CA ASN A 18 51.76 7.33 21.81
C ASN A 18 50.58 7.70 20.88
N GLY A 19 50.12 6.75 20.06
CA GLY A 19 49.03 6.95 19.11
C GLY A 19 47.66 6.87 19.78
N THR A 20 47.13 8.01 20.22
CA THR A 20 45.72 8.15 20.60
C THR A 20 44.84 7.81 19.39
N ARG A 21 44.12 6.68 19.42
CA ARG A 21 43.07 6.37 18.44
C ARG A 21 41.97 7.42 18.58
N LEU A 22 41.71 8.17 17.51
CA LEU A 22 40.51 8.98 17.38
C LEU A 22 39.28 8.06 17.49
N PRO A 23 38.22 8.46 18.21
CA PRO A 23 36.98 7.68 18.24
C PRO A 23 36.40 7.60 16.82
N ALA A 24 35.98 6.40 16.43
CA ALA A 24 35.33 6.17 15.15
C ALA A 24 34.12 7.12 15.02
N GLN A 25 34.07 7.87 13.91
CA GLN A 25 32.88 8.65 13.59
C GLN A 25 31.68 7.69 13.52
N PRO A 26 30.53 8.04 14.13
CA PRO A 26 29.32 7.25 13.98
C PRO A 26 29.00 7.19 12.48
N GLN A 27 28.94 5.98 11.93
CA GLN A 27 28.48 5.79 10.57
C GLN A 27 27.09 6.44 10.44
N PRO A 28 26.81 7.23 9.39
CA PRO A 28 25.47 7.74 9.17
C PRO A 28 24.51 6.55 9.13
N ALA A 29 23.45 6.61 9.93
CA ALA A 29 22.44 5.57 9.98
C ALA A 29 21.99 5.26 8.55
N ARG A 30 22.06 3.98 8.17
CA ARG A 30 21.61 3.53 6.85
C ARG A 30 20.20 4.07 6.64
N PRO A 31 19.90 4.80 5.54
CA PRO A 31 18.56 5.31 5.31
C PRO A 31 17.60 4.13 5.38
N LEU A 32 16.61 4.24 6.26
CA LEU A 32 15.59 3.21 6.42
C LEU A 32 14.94 2.98 5.05
N PRO A 33 14.71 1.71 4.65
CA PRO A 33 14.01 1.43 3.42
C PRO A 33 12.66 2.16 3.41
N PRO A 34 12.15 2.56 2.24
CA PRO A 34 10.81 3.13 2.14
C PRO A 34 9.84 2.17 2.86
N ALA A 35 9.08 2.69 3.82
CA ALA A 35 8.11 1.89 4.57
C ALA A 35 6.89 1.62 3.68
N ALA A 36 7.06 0.84 2.62
CA ALA A 36 6.08 0.64 1.57
C ALA A 36 5.42 -0.74 1.63
N MET A 37 5.43 -1.38 2.82
CA MET A 37 4.95 -2.76 3.02
C MET A 37 5.66 -3.79 2.09
N ASP A 38 6.90 -3.52 1.70
CA ASP A 38 7.74 -4.47 0.96
C ASP A 38 8.39 -5.50 1.90
N ALA A 39 9.01 -6.54 1.35
CA ALA A 39 9.58 -7.63 2.15
C ALA A 39 10.58 -7.18 3.23
N GLU A 40 11.35 -6.10 2.98
CA GLU A 40 12.38 -5.62 3.91
C GLU A 40 11.79 -4.72 5.01
N SER A 41 10.83 -3.86 4.64
CA SER A 41 10.17 -2.93 5.54
C SER A 41 8.97 -3.51 6.27
N LEU A 42 8.44 -4.66 5.84
CA LEU A 42 7.21 -5.26 6.35
C LEU A 42 7.16 -5.38 7.88
N PRO A 43 8.19 -5.91 8.58
CA PRO A 43 8.12 -6.04 10.04
C PRO A 43 7.94 -4.68 10.74
N TYR A 44 8.71 -3.69 10.30
CA TYR A 44 8.66 -2.33 10.83
C TYR A 44 7.32 -1.65 10.49
N ALA A 45 6.88 -1.75 9.24
CA ALA A 45 5.63 -1.20 8.75
C ALA A 45 4.40 -1.77 9.50
N LEU A 46 4.39 -3.07 9.78
CA LEU A 46 3.33 -3.70 10.58
C LEU A 46 3.31 -3.22 12.04
N ASP A 47 4.46 -2.83 12.59
CA ASP A 47 4.52 -2.27 13.94
C ASP A 47 4.04 -0.81 13.97
N LEU A 48 4.15 -0.07 12.85
CA LEU A 48 3.54 1.26 12.70
C LEU A 48 2.01 1.20 12.75
N VAL A 49 1.40 0.18 12.15
CA VAL A 49 -0.07 0.03 12.08
C VAL A 49 -0.66 -0.85 13.20
N ALA A 50 0.16 -1.34 14.13
CA ALA A 50 -0.25 -2.32 15.15
C ALA A 50 -1.39 -1.82 16.07
N GLY A 51 -1.56 -0.50 16.22
CA GLY A 51 -2.66 0.09 16.99
C GLY A 51 -4.04 -0.10 16.36
N GLY A 52 -4.14 -0.48 15.08
CA GLY A 52 -5.39 -0.65 14.34
C GLY A 52 -6.13 -1.98 14.54
N GLY A 53 -5.69 -2.86 15.44
CA GLY A 53 -6.45 -4.07 15.81
C GLY A 53 -6.27 -5.31 14.91
N GLY A 54 -5.36 -5.27 13.93
CA GLY A 54 -5.04 -6.40 13.05
C GLY A 54 -3.59 -6.85 13.15
N ARG A 55 -3.23 -7.67 14.15
CA ARG A 55 -1.86 -8.18 14.27
C ARG A 55 -1.69 -9.51 13.52
N LEU A 56 -0.60 -9.61 12.77
CA LEU A 56 -0.12 -10.88 12.22
C LEU A 56 0.79 -11.57 13.23
N SER A 57 0.71 -12.91 13.31
CA SER A 57 1.63 -13.69 14.14
C SER A 57 3.06 -13.57 13.64
N SER A 58 4.04 -13.79 14.52
CA SER A 58 5.47 -13.77 14.17
C SER A 58 5.80 -14.77 13.05
N GLU A 59 5.19 -15.95 13.09
CA GLU A 59 5.29 -16.96 12.05
C GLU A 59 4.79 -16.44 10.69
N LYS A 60 3.59 -15.84 10.65
CA LYS A 60 3.03 -15.28 9.41
C LYS A 60 3.87 -14.12 8.89
N LYS A 61 4.40 -13.26 9.77
CA LYS A 61 5.34 -12.19 9.38
C LYS A 61 6.60 -12.76 8.72
N ALA A 62 7.17 -13.82 9.27
CA ALA A 62 8.36 -14.48 8.70
C ALA A 62 8.06 -15.15 7.34
N ALA A 63 6.94 -15.88 7.26
CA ALA A 63 6.49 -16.50 6.02
C ALA A 63 6.26 -15.47 4.91
N LEU A 64 5.53 -14.39 5.21
CA LEU A 64 5.30 -13.29 4.25
C LEU A 64 6.61 -12.67 3.77
N ARG A 65 7.56 -12.37 4.67
CA ARG A 65 8.85 -11.81 4.27
C ARG A 65 9.58 -12.70 3.26
N ALA A 66 9.64 -14.01 3.53
CA ALA A 66 10.28 -14.96 2.63
C ALA A 66 9.53 -15.05 1.29
N SER A 67 8.21 -15.22 1.33
CA SER A 67 7.41 -15.41 0.13
C SER A 67 7.35 -14.17 -0.76
N LEU A 68 7.29 -12.95 -0.22
CA LEU A 68 7.29 -11.73 -1.04
C LEU A 68 8.61 -11.57 -1.84
N LEU A 69 9.74 -12.01 -1.29
CA LEU A 69 11.02 -12.05 -2.02
C LEU A 69 11.00 -13.08 -3.15
N LEU A 70 10.42 -14.27 -2.90
CA LEU A 70 10.25 -15.30 -3.91
C LEU A 70 9.32 -14.83 -5.03
N LEU A 71 8.17 -14.24 -4.68
CA LEU A 71 7.23 -13.68 -5.65
C LEU A 71 7.87 -12.63 -6.55
N ARG A 72 8.69 -11.74 -5.97
CA ARG A 72 9.42 -10.72 -6.74
C ARG A 72 10.33 -11.37 -7.79
N ARG A 73 11.05 -12.43 -7.41
CA ARG A 73 11.95 -13.16 -8.30
C ARG A 73 11.19 -13.94 -9.37
N ASP A 74 10.19 -14.72 -8.95
CA ASP A 74 9.51 -15.73 -9.79
C ASP A 74 8.63 -15.08 -10.85
N TYR A 75 7.92 -14.01 -10.48
CA TYR A 75 7.07 -13.23 -11.40
C TYR A 75 7.79 -12.02 -12.01
N ARG A 76 9.07 -11.80 -11.68
CA ARG A 76 9.92 -10.70 -12.19
C ARG A 76 9.33 -9.31 -11.96
N PHE A 77 8.64 -9.12 -10.83
CA PHE A 77 8.14 -7.82 -10.44
C PHE A 77 9.28 -6.87 -10.07
N GLU A 78 9.14 -5.59 -10.40
CA GLU A 78 10.11 -4.60 -9.96
C GLU A 78 9.96 -4.36 -8.45
N LEU A 79 8.71 -4.34 -7.98
CA LEU A 79 8.37 -4.18 -6.57
C LEU A 79 7.23 -5.14 -6.19
N VAL A 80 7.31 -5.67 -4.97
CA VAL A 80 6.24 -6.49 -4.39
C VAL A 80 5.89 -5.92 -3.02
N ARG A 81 4.60 -5.77 -2.75
CA ARG A 81 4.07 -5.23 -1.50
C ARG A 81 3.05 -6.18 -0.91
N PHE A 82 2.98 -6.22 0.41
CA PHE A 82 1.86 -6.84 1.10
C PHE A 82 0.70 -5.86 1.12
N TRP A 83 -0.39 -6.20 0.43
CA TRP A 83 -1.58 -5.34 0.35
C TRP A 83 -2.39 -5.41 1.64
N GLY A 84 -2.50 -6.62 2.21
CA GLY A 84 -3.26 -6.84 3.43
C GLY A 84 -3.93 -8.19 3.50
N ARG A 85 -5.00 -8.25 4.29
CA ARG A 85 -5.73 -9.47 4.64
C ARG A 85 -7.23 -9.22 4.64
N ILE A 86 -7.98 -10.10 3.98
CA ILE A 86 -9.43 -10.16 4.03
C ILE A 86 -9.84 -11.36 4.89
N GLN A 87 -10.58 -11.12 5.97
CA GLN A 87 -10.99 -12.13 6.93
C GLN A 87 -12.25 -12.86 6.43
N GLY A 88 -12.13 -14.16 6.15
CA GLY A 88 -13.27 -15.05 5.96
C GLY A 88 -13.64 -15.83 7.22
N ILE A 89 -14.70 -16.63 7.12
CA ILE A 89 -15.24 -17.46 8.20
C ILE A 89 -14.29 -18.63 8.53
N ARG A 90 -13.89 -19.40 7.51
CA ARG A 90 -12.96 -20.54 7.68
C ARG A 90 -11.50 -20.10 7.84
N GLY A 91 -11.16 -18.96 7.25
CA GLY A 91 -9.80 -18.43 7.30
C GLY A 91 -9.66 -17.15 6.50
N PRO A 92 -8.53 -16.44 6.67
CA PRO A 92 -8.25 -15.22 5.94
C PRO A 92 -7.59 -15.48 4.58
N TYR A 93 -7.83 -14.57 3.66
CA TYR A 93 -7.05 -14.36 2.45
C TYR A 93 -5.95 -13.35 2.71
N TYR A 94 -4.71 -13.69 2.39
CA TYR A 94 -3.56 -12.79 2.40
C TYR A 94 -3.28 -12.34 0.97
N ILE A 95 -3.19 -11.04 0.74
CA ILE A 95 -3.07 -10.47 -0.61
C ILE A 95 -1.70 -9.81 -0.77
N ALA A 96 -1.02 -10.15 -1.86
CA ALA A 96 0.19 -9.52 -2.31
C ALA A 96 -0.03 -8.80 -3.64
N GLU A 97 0.70 -7.72 -3.82
CA GLU A 97 0.67 -6.88 -4.99
C GLU A 97 2.04 -6.90 -5.67
N GLY A 98 2.06 -7.23 -6.96
CA GLY A 98 3.21 -7.07 -7.83
C GLY A 98 3.06 -5.84 -8.72
N LEU A 99 4.12 -5.02 -8.78
CA LEU A 99 4.18 -3.76 -9.51
C LEU A 99 5.32 -3.78 -10.53
N GLY A 100 5.05 -3.19 -11.71
CA GLY A 100 6.05 -2.92 -12.74
C GLY A 100 6.74 -1.56 -12.56
N ALA A 101 7.37 -1.09 -13.64
CA ALA A 101 8.09 0.18 -13.69
C ALA A 101 7.16 1.40 -13.58
N ASP A 102 5.99 1.33 -14.20
CA ASP A 102 4.94 2.31 -14.00
C ASP A 102 4.21 2.02 -12.69
N ARG A 103 4.31 2.94 -11.74
CA ARG A 103 3.74 2.79 -10.40
C ARG A 103 2.22 2.93 -10.39
N ALA A 104 1.65 3.61 -11.38
CA ALA A 104 0.20 3.72 -11.57
C ALA A 104 -0.34 2.73 -12.63
N GLY A 105 0.52 1.90 -13.20
CA GLY A 105 0.14 0.90 -14.20
C GLY A 105 -0.66 -0.27 -13.62
N PRO A 106 -1.06 -1.24 -14.46
CA PRO A 106 -1.77 -2.44 -14.02
C PRO A 106 -0.99 -3.21 -12.97
N ARG A 107 -1.69 -3.69 -11.95
CA ARG A 107 -1.09 -4.38 -10.81
C ARG A 107 -1.45 -5.86 -10.86
N SER A 108 -0.47 -6.73 -10.63
CA SER A 108 -0.73 -8.16 -10.46
C SER A 108 -1.11 -8.44 -9.01
N ARG A 109 -2.18 -9.20 -8.80
CA ARG A 109 -2.67 -9.56 -7.47
C ARG A 109 -2.48 -11.05 -7.26
N LEU A 110 -1.95 -11.42 -6.10
CA LEU A 110 -1.84 -12.81 -5.68
C LEU A 110 -2.53 -12.97 -4.33
N TYR A 111 -3.20 -14.09 -4.13
CA TYR A 111 -3.73 -14.47 -2.82
C TYR A 111 -3.01 -15.70 -2.27
N SER A 112 -3.05 -15.84 -0.96
CA SER A 112 -2.59 -17.01 -0.23
C SER A 112 -3.51 -17.26 0.97
N LEU A 113 -3.68 -18.53 1.35
CA LEU A 113 -4.37 -18.91 2.59
C LEU A 113 -3.37 -19.16 3.74
N ASN A 114 -2.11 -19.46 3.41
CA ASN A 114 -1.09 -19.87 4.37
C ASN A 114 0.14 -18.93 4.44
N CYS A 115 0.19 -17.90 3.59
CA CYS A 115 1.33 -16.99 3.37
C CYS A 115 2.56 -17.61 2.70
N VAL A 116 2.47 -18.86 2.24
CA VAL A 116 3.60 -19.60 1.66
C VAL A 116 3.33 -19.91 0.19
N GLU A 117 2.16 -20.46 -0.11
CA GLU A 117 1.68 -20.80 -1.45
C GLU A 117 0.80 -19.67 -1.97
N TRP A 118 1.10 -19.19 -3.18
CA TRP A 118 0.44 -18.03 -3.76
C TRP A 118 -0.16 -18.36 -5.11
N SER A 119 -1.40 -17.93 -5.30
CA SER A 119 -2.15 -18.08 -6.54
C SER A 119 -2.40 -16.72 -7.16
N LEU A 120 -2.20 -16.60 -8.48
CA LEU A 120 -2.43 -15.37 -9.22
C LEU A 120 -3.94 -15.15 -9.40
N LEU A 121 -4.42 -13.95 -9.09
CA LEU A 121 -5.77 -13.52 -9.37
C LEU A 121 -5.87 -12.93 -10.78
N PRO A 122 -6.98 -13.18 -11.51
CA PRO A 122 -7.23 -12.47 -12.75
C PRO A 122 -7.46 -10.98 -12.49
N PRO A 123 -7.21 -10.10 -13.48
CA PRO A 123 -7.57 -8.70 -13.38
C PRO A 123 -9.08 -8.54 -13.24
N ALA A 124 -9.52 -7.55 -12.45
CA ALA A 124 -10.94 -7.27 -12.28
C ALA A 124 -11.56 -6.76 -13.59
N THR A 125 -12.67 -7.38 -14.00
CA THR A 125 -13.49 -6.91 -15.13
C THR A 125 -14.80 -6.29 -14.61
N GLU A 126 -15.40 -5.41 -15.42
CA GLU A 126 -16.70 -4.80 -15.07
C GLU A 126 -17.80 -5.86 -14.87
N GLU A 127 -17.73 -6.96 -15.61
CA GLU A 127 -18.62 -8.12 -15.45
C GLU A 127 -18.50 -8.76 -14.06
N MET A 128 -17.27 -8.99 -13.57
CA MET A 128 -17.05 -9.54 -12.23
C MET A 128 -17.61 -8.61 -11.15
N ILE A 129 -17.43 -7.30 -11.31
CA ILE A 129 -17.93 -6.30 -10.36
C ILE A 129 -19.46 -6.27 -10.35
N THR A 130 -20.10 -6.27 -11.52
CA THR A 130 -21.57 -6.25 -11.62
C THR A 130 -22.21 -7.56 -11.14
N GLN A 131 -21.59 -8.70 -11.41
CA GLN A 131 -22.05 -10.00 -10.92
C GLN A 131 -22.02 -10.08 -9.39
N THR A 132 -20.95 -9.53 -8.77
CA THR A 132 -20.71 -9.65 -7.32
C THR A 132 -21.32 -8.52 -6.48
N ALA A 133 -21.81 -7.46 -7.10
CA ALA A 133 -22.37 -6.28 -6.40
C ALA A 133 -23.52 -6.60 -5.43
N GLY A 134 -24.28 -7.67 -5.68
CA GLY A 134 -25.37 -8.11 -4.81
C GLY A 134 -24.93 -9.00 -3.64
N LEU A 135 -23.69 -9.51 -3.64
CA LEU A 135 -23.20 -10.46 -2.63
C LEU A 135 -22.80 -9.72 -1.35
N LYS A 136 -23.55 -9.95 -0.28
CA LYS A 136 -23.31 -9.34 1.04
C LYS A 136 -22.75 -10.36 2.04
N GLY A 137 -22.30 -9.87 3.18
CA GLY A 137 -21.80 -10.70 4.28
C GLY A 137 -20.33 -11.10 4.13
N ARG A 138 -19.87 -11.95 5.04
CA ARG A 138 -18.46 -12.36 5.12
C ARG A 138 -18.08 -13.35 4.03
N PHE A 139 -16.80 -13.35 3.68
CA PHE A 139 -16.20 -14.41 2.86
C PHE A 139 -16.23 -15.74 3.62
N GLN A 140 -16.37 -16.85 2.92
CA GLN A 140 -16.28 -18.18 3.51
C GLN A 140 -14.84 -18.59 3.79
N GLY A 141 -13.87 -18.07 3.05
CA GLY A 141 -12.46 -18.43 3.17
C GLY A 141 -12.06 -19.65 2.33
N ASP A 142 -12.78 -19.90 1.24
CA ASP A 142 -12.44 -20.92 0.23
C ASP A 142 -12.67 -20.34 -1.18
N PRO A 143 -11.63 -20.21 -2.01
CA PRO A 143 -11.75 -19.68 -3.38
C PRO A 143 -12.76 -20.44 -4.25
N SER A 144 -12.95 -21.74 -3.98
CA SER A 144 -13.82 -22.63 -4.75
C SER A 144 -15.27 -22.61 -4.26
N TYR A 145 -15.58 -21.87 -3.18
CA TYR A 145 -16.95 -21.72 -2.73
C TYR A 145 -17.78 -20.99 -3.80
N GLU A 146 -18.99 -21.48 -4.03
CA GLU A 146 -19.91 -20.94 -5.02
C GLU A 146 -21.11 -20.32 -4.33
N TYR A 147 -21.37 -19.05 -4.64
CA TYR A 147 -22.56 -18.33 -4.19
C TYR A 147 -23.70 -18.57 -5.17
N ASP A 148 -24.85 -18.93 -4.62
CA ASP A 148 -26.09 -19.03 -5.39
C ASP A 148 -26.59 -17.61 -5.69
N SER A 149 -26.72 -17.26 -6.98
CA SER A 149 -27.17 -15.92 -7.35
C SER A 149 -28.65 -15.64 -7.00
N THR A 150 -29.38 -16.64 -6.48
CA THR A 150 -30.74 -16.48 -5.94
C THR A 150 -30.82 -15.73 -4.61
N GLU A 151 -29.71 -15.54 -3.88
CA GLU A 151 -29.66 -14.63 -2.73
C GLU A 151 -29.93 -13.15 -3.11
N LYS A 152 -30.05 -12.85 -4.42
CA LYS A 152 -30.56 -11.58 -4.96
C LYS A 152 -32.03 -11.27 -4.64
N LYS A 153 -32.84 -12.24 -4.17
CA LYS A 153 -34.29 -12.07 -3.96
C LYS A 153 -34.75 -12.32 -2.51
N GLY A 154 -34.02 -11.78 -1.54
CA GLY A 154 -34.45 -11.75 -0.15
C GLY A 154 -35.19 -10.47 0.23
N GLU A 155 -36.13 -10.00 -0.58
CA GLU A 155 -37.21 -9.04 -0.26
C GLU A 155 -37.95 -8.67 -1.58
N GLU A 156 -39.24 -8.99 -1.67
CA GLU A 156 -40.19 -8.70 -2.78
C GLU A 156 -40.04 -9.46 -4.12
N ASN A 157 -40.63 -10.66 -4.20
CA ASN A 157 -41.78 -10.99 -5.07
C ASN A 157 -41.93 -12.50 -5.30
N GLU A 158 -43.13 -13.01 -5.01
CA GLU A 158 -43.64 -14.28 -5.52
C GLU A 158 -43.74 -14.25 -7.06
N ARG A 159 -43.14 -15.24 -7.74
CA ARG A 159 -43.71 -16.08 -8.83
C ARG A 159 -42.63 -16.87 -9.58
N ILE A 160 -43.08 -18.00 -10.12
CA ILE A 160 -42.39 -19.27 -10.36
C ILE A 160 -42.00 -19.44 -11.86
N TYR A 161 -41.03 -20.35 -12.09
CA TYR A 161 -40.62 -21.07 -13.31
C TYR A 161 -39.68 -20.36 -14.30
N GLU A 162 -38.41 -20.76 -14.32
CA GLU A 162 -37.80 -21.59 -15.38
C GLU A 162 -36.34 -21.95 -15.01
N GLU A 163 -35.97 -23.22 -15.20
CA GLU A 163 -34.58 -23.72 -15.13
C GLU A 163 -33.77 -23.14 -16.30
N GLU A 164 -33.09 -22.02 -16.05
CA GLU A 164 -31.85 -21.70 -16.77
C GLU A 164 -30.77 -21.51 -15.70
N GLY A 165 -29.71 -22.32 -15.79
CA GLY A 165 -28.67 -22.49 -14.78
C GLY A 165 -28.28 -21.17 -14.12
N VAL A 166 -28.71 -20.99 -12.88
CA VAL A 166 -28.37 -19.84 -12.06
C VAL A 166 -26.84 -19.72 -12.07
N PRO A 167 -26.25 -18.60 -12.53
CA PRO A 167 -24.81 -18.49 -12.62
C PRO A 167 -24.22 -18.49 -11.21
N MET A 168 -23.63 -19.62 -10.82
CA MET A 168 -22.89 -19.78 -9.59
C MET A 168 -21.67 -18.87 -9.64
N ILE A 169 -21.55 -17.96 -8.67
CA ILE A 169 -20.44 -17.02 -8.61
C ILE A 169 -19.40 -17.58 -7.66
N LYS A 170 -18.20 -17.87 -8.16
CA LYS A 170 -17.08 -18.30 -7.31
C LYS A 170 -16.63 -17.20 -6.37
N GLU A 171 -16.25 -17.58 -5.16
CA GLU A 171 -15.71 -16.66 -4.15
C GLU A 171 -14.44 -15.97 -4.62
N GLU A 172 -13.61 -16.64 -5.42
CA GLU A 172 -12.44 -16.03 -6.04
C GLU A 172 -12.80 -14.80 -6.90
N ILE A 173 -13.91 -14.84 -7.65
CA ILE A 173 -14.39 -13.70 -8.45
C ILE A 173 -14.86 -12.56 -7.55
N ARG A 174 -15.58 -12.88 -6.47
CA ARG A 174 -15.96 -11.92 -5.44
C ARG A 174 -14.76 -11.26 -4.78
N LEU A 175 -13.69 -12.03 -4.52
CA LEU A 175 -12.45 -11.56 -3.93
C LEU A 175 -11.78 -10.53 -4.84
N VAL A 176 -11.67 -10.83 -6.14
CA VAL A 176 -11.11 -9.91 -7.15
C VAL A 176 -11.88 -8.59 -7.20
N ALA A 177 -13.20 -8.67 -7.32
CA ALA A 177 -14.06 -7.48 -7.37
C ALA A 177 -14.00 -6.64 -6.08
N THR A 178 -13.89 -7.29 -4.92
CA THR A 178 -13.79 -6.59 -3.63
C THR A 178 -12.45 -5.88 -3.49
N ILE A 179 -11.34 -6.52 -3.87
CA ILE A 179 -10.01 -5.89 -3.84
C ILE A 179 -9.98 -4.66 -4.76
N ASP A 180 -10.55 -4.74 -5.96
CA ASP A 180 -10.64 -3.61 -6.88
C ASP A 180 -11.46 -2.44 -6.31
N GLN A 181 -12.62 -2.72 -5.69
CA GLN A 181 -13.44 -1.70 -5.03
C GLN A 181 -12.71 -1.02 -3.87
N ILE A 182 -11.98 -1.79 -3.07
CA ILE A 182 -11.14 -1.28 -1.98
C ILE A 182 -10.03 -0.41 -2.59
N ASP A 183 -9.25 -0.90 -3.55
CA ASP A 183 -8.16 -0.15 -4.17
C ASP A 183 -8.60 1.20 -4.73
N LYS A 184 -9.76 1.23 -5.41
CA LYS A 184 -10.36 2.48 -5.94
C LYS A 184 -10.77 3.47 -4.85
N ALA A 185 -11.15 2.98 -3.67
CA ALA A 185 -11.64 3.81 -2.58
C ALA A 185 -10.58 4.16 -1.53
N VAL A 186 -9.49 3.39 -1.43
CA VAL A 186 -8.56 3.50 -0.30
C VAL A 186 -7.08 3.30 -0.64
N GLY A 187 -6.70 3.20 -1.91
CA GLY A 187 -5.30 3.34 -2.29
C GLY A 187 -4.84 4.78 -1.99
N ILE A 188 -4.03 5.01 -0.95
CA ILE A 188 -3.69 6.38 -0.50
C ILE A 188 -2.20 6.66 -0.69
N ILE A 189 -1.89 7.87 -1.15
CA ILE A 189 -0.53 8.41 -1.13
C ILE A 189 -0.51 9.86 -0.62
N PRO A 190 0.61 10.32 -0.02
CA PRO A 190 0.85 11.73 0.22
C PRO A 190 0.97 12.52 -1.10
N ARG A 191 0.57 13.80 -1.08
CA ARG A 191 0.80 14.73 -2.18
C ARG A 191 2.28 14.76 -2.54
N SER A 192 2.60 14.81 -3.84
CA SER A 192 3.98 14.86 -4.36
C SER A 192 4.84 13.61 -4.10
N ALA A 193 4.33 12.55 -3.48
CA ALA A 193 5.09 11.30 -3.34
C ALA A 193 5.38 10.64 -4.70
N PHE A 194 4.54 10.88 -5.70
CA PHE A 194 4.67 10.38 -7.07
C PHE A 194 4.57 11.54 -8.06
N VAL A 195 5.20 11.37 -9.21
CA VAL A 195 5.18 12.32 -10.32
C VAL A 195 4.75 11.62 -11.59
N LYS A 196 3.80 12.22 -12.31
CA LYS A 196 3.37 11.78 -13.64
C LYS A 196 4.27 12.45 -14.69
N THR A 197 4.89 11.63 -15.52
CA THR A 197 5.70 12.15 -16.64
C THR A 197 4.81 12.65 -17.77
N PRO A 198 5.29 13.58 -18.62
CA PRO A 198 4.55 14.02 -19.81
C PRO A 198 4.20 12.87 -20.77
N LEU A 199 4.95 11.77 -20.73
CA LEU A 199 4.73 10.58 -21.55
C LEU A 199 3.65 9.66 -20.99
N GLY A 200 3.15 9.90 -19.77
CA GLY A 200 2.10 9.12 -19.13
C GLY A 200 2.53 8.34 -17.88
N PRO A 201 3.65 7.59 -17.89
CA PRO A 201 4.08 6.77 -16.75
C PRO A 201 4.27 7.57 -15.47
N VAL A 202 3.98 6.93 -14.33
CA VAL A 202 4.10 7.50 -12.99
C VAL A 202 5.27 6.86 -12.27
N HIS A 203 6.12 7.70 -11.67
CA HIS A 203 7.28 7.26 -10.89
C HIS A 203 7.29 7.88 -9.50
N GLU A 204 8.03 7.27 -8.58
CA GLU A 204 8.29 7.87 -7.28
C GLU A 204 9.06 9.18 -7.45
N ASN A 205 8.60 10.23 -6.76
CA ASN A 205 9.25 11.52 -6.80
C ASN A 205 10.51 11.49 -5.94
N ARG A 206 11.69 11.54 -6.58
CA ARG A 206 12.98 11.53 -5.88
C ARG A 206 13.17 12.76 -4.97
N ASN A 207 12.48 13.85 -5.25
CA ASN A 207 12.57 15.10 -4.48
C ASN A 207 11.54 15.15 -3.34
N PHE A 208 10.65 14.17 -3.23
CA PHE A 208 9.74 14.10 -2.08
C PHE A 208 10.54 13.78 -0.83
N GLU A 209 10.46 14.65 0.17
CA GLU A 209 11.11 14.49 1.48
C GLU A 209 10.11 14.16 2.60
N GLY A 210 8.81 14.12 2.29
CA GLY A 210 7.74 13.96 3.27
C GLY A 210 6.87 15.19 3.39
N LEU A 211 5.64 15.02 3.90
CA LEU A 211 4.79 16.15 4.24
C LEU A 211 5.31 16.85 5.49
N SER A 212 5.16 18.17 5.56
CA SER A 212 5.42 18.89 6.80
C SER A 212 4.41 18.50 7.89
N LEU A 213 4.74 18.79 9.16
CA LEU A 213 3.83 18.50 10.29
C LEU A 213 2.49 19.24 10.19
N THR A 214 2.43 20.37 9.49
CA THR A 214 1.20 21.16 9.30
C THR A 214 0.36 20.62 8.14
N GLU A 215 1.00 20.15 7.07
CA GLU A 215 0.34 19.52 5.92
C GLU A 215 -0.16 18.12 6.25
N ALA A 216 0.64 17.32 6.96
CA ALA A 216 0.31 15.94 7.29
C ALA A 216 -0.97 15.80 8.15
N LYS A 217 -1.43 16.88 8.78
CA LYS A 217 -2.70 16.89 9.54
C LYS A 217 -3.93 17.18 8.67
N LYS A 218 -3.74 17.54 7.40
CA LYS A 218 -4.80 17.96 6.49
C LYS A 218 -5.12 16.86 5.50
N LEU A 219 -6.41 16.56 5.36
CA LEU A 219 -6.88 15.53 4.45
C LEU A 219 -6.57 15.85 2.98
N ASN A 220 -6.50 17.14 2.64
CA ASN A 220 -6.14 17.59 1.29
C ASN A 220 -4.69 17.33 0.87
N SER A 221 -3.85 16.87 1.80
CA SER A 221 -2.46 16.46 1.53
C SER A 221 -2.36 14.98 1.16
N TYR A 222 -3.48 14.28 1.08
CA TYR A 222 -3.57 12.86 0.73
C TYR A 222 -4.50 12.65 -0.46
N PHE A 223 -4.14 11.69 -1.31
CA PHE A 223 -4.75 11.47 -2.61
C PHE A 223 -5.00 9.98 -2.87
N HIS A 224 -6.06 9.69 -3.61
CA HIS A 224 -6.34 8.35 -4.12
C HIS A 224 -5.36 7.98 -5.23
N PHE A 225 -4.65 6.87 -5.08
CA PHE A 225 -3.70 6.32 -6.04
C PHE A 225 -4.39 5.37 -7.02
N THR A 226 -5.37 5.93 -7.72
CA THR A 226 -6.17 5.31 -8.77
C THR A 226 -6.45 6.32 -9.89
N GLU A 227 -7.08 5.91 -10.98
CA GLU A 227 -7.46 6.84 -12.04
C GLU A 227 -8.43 7.90 -11.49
N PRO A 228 -8.17 9.20 -11.69
CA PRO A 228 -9.00 10.25 -11.13
C PRO A 228 -10.34 10.36 -11.85
N VAL A 229 -11.41 10.46 -11.06
CA VAL A 229 -12.79 10.66 -11.51
C VAL A 229 -13.17 12.12 -11.38
N ASN A 230 -12.85 12.77 -10.26
CA ASN A 230 -13.29 14.13 -9.95
C ASN A 230 -12.46 15.20 -10.66
N LEU A 231 -11.16 14.99 -10.88
CA LEU A 231 -10.32 15.92 -11.65
C LEU A 231 -10.85 16.16 -13.07
N LYS A 232 -11.44 15.14 -13.71
CA LYS A 232 -12.03 15.27 -15.05
C LYS A 232 -13.13 16.33 -15.06
N ASN A 233 -13.89 16.42 -13.97
CA ASN A 233 -15.05 17.31 -13.80
C ASN A 233 -14.71 18.72 -13.30
N ARG A 234 -13.43 19.05 -13.03
CA ARG A 234 -13.03 20.39 -12.57
C ARG A 234 -13.10 21.44 -13.68
N THR A 235 -13.39 22.68 -13.27
CA THR A 235 -13.45 23.84 -14.17
C THR A 235 -12.07 24.24 -14.70
N LEU A 236 -12.01 24.98 -15.81
CA LEU A 236 -10.74 25.45 -16.38
C LEU A 236 -9.96 26.34 -15.41
N LEU A 237 -10.63 27.21 -14.67
CA LEU A 237 -10.01 28.05 -13.65
C LEU A 237 -9.37 27.21 -12.55
N GLN A 238 -10.07 26.21 -12.04
CA GLN A 238 -9.53 25.30 -11.01
C GLN A 238 -8.36 24.48 -11.50
N LYS A 239 -8.33 24.14 -12.80
CA LYS A 239 -7.22 23.40 -13.41
C LYS A 239 -5.97 24.26 -13.63
N ALA A 240 -6.12 25.58 -13.76
CA ALA A 240 -5.00 26.49 -13.96
C ALA A 240 -4.06 26.57 -12.75
N ASP A 241 -4.57 26.30 -11.55
CA ASP A 241 -3.79 26.31 -10.30
C ASP A 241 -3.14 24.96 -9.96
N LEU A 242 -3.38 23.91 -10.77
CA LEU A 242 -2.84 22.56 -10.52
C LEU A 242 -1.54 22.34 -11.29
N ASP A 243 -0.58 21.66 -10.66
CA ASP A 243 0.58 21.12 -11.37
C ASP A 243 0.21 19.76 -12.00
N PRO A 244 0.15 19.61 -13.34
CA PRO A 244 -0.25 18.36 -13.98
C PRO A 244 0.66 17.16 -13.66
N SER A 245 1.89 17.41 -13.20
CA SER A 245 2.85 16.37 -12.85
C SER A 245 2.65 15.85 -11.43
N ILE A 246 2.11 16.66 -10.52
CA ILE A 246 1.97 16.35 -9.09
C ILE A 246 0.51 16.19 -8.67
N ASP A 247 -0.37 17.06 -9.17
CA ASP A 247 -1.79 17.14 -8.83
C ASP A 247 -2.65 16.41 -9.88
N PHE A 248 -2.22 15.20 -10.27
CA PHE A 248 -2.89 14.37 -11.27
C PHE A 248 -3.90 13.36 -10.68
N LEU A 249 -4.16 13.43 -9.37
CA LEU A 249 -5.03 12.49 -8.63
C LEU A 249 -6.13 13.21 -7.86
N ASP A 250 -7.15 12.45 -7.43
CA ASP A 250 -8.23 12.97 -6.61
C ASP A 250 -7.84 13.05 -5.13
N SER A 251 -8.15 14.17 -4.48
CA SER A 251 -7.87 14.40 -3.06
C SER A 251 -8.94 13.79 -2.17
N LEU A 252 -8.52 13.18 -1.04
CA LEU A 252 -9.41 12.59 -0.03
C LEU A 252 -10.38 13.61 0.61
N GLU A 253 -10.07 14.91 0.54
CA GLU A 253 -10.92 15.99 1.09
C GLU A 253 -12.32 16.01 0.45
N HIS A 254 -12.44 15.55 -0.78
CA HIS A 254 -13.67 15.59 -1.57
C HIS A 254 -14.46 14.27 -1.50
N ASP A 255 -14.05 13.33 -0.65
CA ASP A 255 -14.73 12.05 -0.51
C ASP A 255 -16.13 12.20 0.09
N ILE A 256 -17.03 11.35 -0.40
CA ILE A 256 -18.43 11.31 0.01
C ILE A 256 -18.70 9.95 0.68
N PRO A 257 -19.29 9.92 1.89
CA PRO A 257 -19.72 11.06 2.70
C PRO A 257 -18.56 11.87 3.29
N LYS A 258 -18.78 13.18 3.52
CA LYS A 258 -17.83 14.01 4.28
C LYS A 258 -17.65 13.41 5.67
N GLY A 259 -16.41 13.26 6.12
CA GLY A 259 -16.11 12.56 7.38
C GLY A 259 -15.77 11.07 7.20
N SER A 260 -15.62 10.57 5.96
CA SER A 260 -15.21 9.19 5.68
C SER A 260 -13.81 8.79 6.19
N TRP A 261 -13.04 9.76 6.67
CA TRP A 261 -11.65 9.58 7.09
C TRP A 261 -11.44 10.13 8.49
N SER A 262 -10.75 9.34 9.33
CA SER A 262 -10.19 9.84 10.58
C SER A 262 -8.69 10.05 10.43
N ILE A 263 -8.19 11.23 10.79
CA ILE A 263 -6.76 11.55 10.91
C ILE A 263 -6.39 11.59 12.38
N GLN A 264 -5.35 10.85 12.76
CA GLN A 264 -4.84 10.81 14.12
C GLN A 264 -3.33 10.98 14.16
N LEU A 265 -2.85 11.64 15.22
CA LEU A 265 -1.43 11.74 15.53
C LEU A 265 -1.09 10.68 16.57
N GLU A 266 -0.17 9.80 16.22
CA GLU A 266 0.31 8.74 17.10
C GLU A 266 1.79 8.97 17.46
N ARG A 267 2.30 8.21 18.43
CA ARG A 267 3.72 8.24 18.86
C ARG A 267 4.24 9.65 19.22
N GLY A 268 3.47 10.40 20.00
CA GLY A 268 3.84 11.76 20.39
C GLY A 268 3.82 12.78 19.25
N GLY A 269 3.10 12.48 18.16
CA GLY A 269 2.97 13.37 17.00
C GLY A 269 4.00 13.14 15.90
N SER A 270 4.87 12.14 16.03
CA SER A 270 5.87 11.80 15.01
C SER A 270 5.30 10.95 13.87
N MET A 271 4.05 10.51 13.98
CA MET A 271 3.39 9.66 12.99
C MET A 271 1.95 10.10 12.81
N VAL A 272 1.51 10.19 11.56
CA VAL A 272 0.10 10.39 11.20
C VAL A 272 -0.47 9.06 10.77
N VAL A 273 -1.66 8.74 11.27
CA VAL A 273 -2.44 7.58 10.89
C VAL A 273 -3.78 8.02 10.32
N LEU A 274 -4.08 7.55 9.11
CA LEU A 274 -5.38 7.72 8.47
C LEU A 274 -6.12 6.38 8.53
N ARG A 275 -7.40 6.41 8.89
CA ARG A 275 -8.28 5.23 8.84
C ARG A 275 -9.52 5.55 8.03
N SER A 276 -9.92 4.62 7.18
CA SER A 276 -11.18 4.72 6.45
C SER A 276 -12.33 4.26 7.35
N LEU A 277 -13.37 5.08 7.46
CA LEU A 277 -14.62 4.72 8.12
C LEU A 277 -15.59 4.05 7.15
N LEU A 278 -15.40 4.26 5.84
CA LEU A 278 -16.19 3.64 4.78
C LEU A 278 -15.73 2.21 4.47
N TRP A 279 -14.42 1.95 4.59
CA TRP A 279 -13.83 0.62 4.50
C TRP A 279 -13.09 0.27 5.79
N PRO A 280 -13.83 -0.20 6.81
CA PRO A 280 -13.24 -0.61 8.08
C PRO A 280 -12.15 -1.66 7.86
N GLY A 281 -10.99 -1.43 8.48
CA GLY A 281 -9.80 -2.27 8.34
C GLY A 281 -8.67 -1.62 7.57
N LEU A 282 -8.92 -0.57 6.77
CA LEU A 282 -7.83 0.19 6.17
C LEU A 282 -7.14 1.07 7.22
N THR A 283 -5.82 0.92 7.32
CA THR A 283 -4.95 1.85 8.04
C THR A 283 -3.82 2.32 7.13
N PHE A 284 -3.73 3.62 6.90
CA PHE A 284 -2.60 4.29 6.27
C PHE A 284 -1.75 4.98 7.33
N TYR A 285 -0.44 5.02 7.14
CA TYR A 285 0.49 5.73 8.00
C TYR A 285 1.46 6.57 7.18
N HIS A 286 1.91 7.66 7.77
CA HIS A 286 3.00 8.49 7.26
C HIS A 286 3.83 9.01 8.42
N ILE A 287 5.15 9.02 8.24
CA ILE A 287 6.08 9.69 9.15
C ILE A 287 6.43 11.04 8.51
N PRO A 288 5.90 12.17 9.02
CA PRO A 288 6.16 13.50 8.47
C PRO A 288 7.65 13.81 8.35
N MET A 289 8.02 14.67 7.40
CA MET A 289 9.41 15.02 7.08
C MET A 289 10.28 13.81 6.67
N THR A 290 9.64 12.69 6.29
CA THR A 290 10.33 11.54 5.70
C THR A 290 9.53 10.99 4.51
N LYS A 291 10.17 10.15 3.68
CA LYS A 291 9.49 9.45 2.58
C LYS A 291 8.64 8.27 3.04
N GLN A 292 8.67 7.92 4.33
CA GLN A 292 8.04 6.71 4.84
C GLN A 292 6.53 6.88 4.90
N HIS A 293 5.83 6.10 4.09
CA HIS A 293 4.38 6.03 4.06
C HIS A 293 3.94 4.70 3.45
N GLY A 294 2.78 4.24 3.87
CA GLY A 294 2.16 3.05 3.31
C GLY A 294 0.78 2.85 3.90
N TYR A 295 0.07 1.86 3.38
CA TYR A 295 -1.19 1.43 3.95
C TYR A 295 -1.26 -0.08 3.98
N ILE A 296 -2.22 -0.58 4.73
CA ILE A 296 -2.59 -1.98 4.77
C ILE A 296 -4.08 -2.08 5.03
N TYR A 297 -4.72 -3.03 4.36
CA TYR A 297 -6.11 -3.39 4.65
C TYR A 297 -6.15 -4.65 5.51
N LEU A 298 -6.76 -4.58 6.70
CA LEU A 298 -6.96 -5.72 7.59
C LEU A 298 -8.42 -5.72 8.06
N GLY A 299 -9.31 -6.32 7.26
CA GLY A 299 -10.75 -6.24 7.50
C GLY A 299 -11.51 -7.43 6.91
N THR A 300 -12.84 -7.34 6.86
CA THR A 300 -13.73 -8.39 6.32
C THR A 300 -14.02 -8.23 4.83
N GLY A 301 -13.60 -7.12 4.21
CA GLY A 301 -13.94 -6.77 2.83
C GLY A 301 -15.34 -6.19 2.68
N GLU A 302 -15.98 -5.78 3.78
CA GLU A 302 -17.33 -5.20 3.76
C GLU A 302 -17.27 -3.66 3.78
N LYS A 303 -17.99 -3.04 2.86
CA LYS A 303 -18.17 -1.59 2.81
C LYS A 303 -19.21 -1.16 3.84
N ASN A 304 -18.90 -0.13 4.61
CA ASN A 304 -19.83 0.45 5.58
C ASN A 304 -20.84 1.38 4.88
N ILE A 305 -21.90 0.80 4.33
CA ILE A 305 -22.97 1.54 3.64
C ILE A 305 -23.75 2.47 4.56
N ASP A 306 -23.77 2.18 5.86
CA ASP A 306 -24.53 2.91 6.87
C ASP A 306 -23.79 4.14 7.39
N LEU A 307 -22.53 4.35 6.97
CA LEU A 307 -21.70 5.46 7.41
C LEU A 307 -22.40 6.83 7.34
N PRO A 308 -23.17 7.19 6.29
CA PRO A 308 -23.87 8.47 6.25
C PRO A 308 -24.88 8.69 7.39
N PHE A 309 -25.41 7.63 8.00
CA PHE A 309 -26.34 7.71 9.14
C PHE A 309 -25.62 7.67 10.49
N MET A 310 -24.32 7.35 10.50
CA MET A 310 -23.49 7.26 11.70
C MET A 310 -22.69 8.55 11.99
N LEU A 311 -22.59 9.46 11.02
CA LEU A 311 -21.81 10.69 11.07
C LEU A 311 -22.61 11.90 11.59
#